data_AF-A0A0M2H9C2-F1
#
_entry.id   AF-A0A0M2H9C2-F1
#
_cell.length_a   1.000
_cell.length_b   1.000
_cell.length_c   1.000
_cell.angle_alpha   90.00
_cell.angle_beta   90.00
_cell.angle_gamma   90.00
#
_symmetry.space_group_name_H-M   'P 1'
#
loop_
_entity.id
_entity.type
_entity.pdbx_description
1 polymer ?
#
loop_
_entity_poly.entity_id
_entity_poly.type
_entity_poly.pdbx_seq_one_letter_code
_entity_poly.pdbx_strand_id
1 'polypeptide(L)' 'MDREREDENRHAPTPDASDPDSPTGGDESTEERLDADNPVEEDTLKALDPDDSPA' A
#
# COMPACT_ATOMS: atom_id res chain seq x y z
N MET A 1 8.79 43.00 0.32
CA MET A 1 8.81 41.75 1.11
C MET A 1 7.38 41.27 1.14
N ASP A 2 6.98 40.57 0.09
CA ASP A 2 5.62 40.07 -0.10
C ASP A 2 5.62 38.61 0.32
N ARG A 3 4.91 38.31 1.41
CA ARG A 3 4.59 36.95 1.84
C ARG A 3 3.33 36.52 1.11
N GLU A 4 3.50 35.77 0.04
CA GLU A 4 2.44 34.95 -0.51
C GLU A 4 2.76 33.50 -0.14
N ARG A 5 1.82 32.85 0.54
CA ARG A 5 1.96 31.47 1.01
C ARG A 5 2.01 30.57 -0.22
N GLU A 6 3.18 30.00 -0.49
CA GLU A 6 3.34 28.82 -1.33
C GLU A 6 2.92 27.57 -0.55
N ASP A 7 1.68 27.58 -0.07
CA ASP A 7 1.04 26.41 0.51
C ASP A 7 0.27 25.69 -0.61
N GLU A 8 0.44 24.37 -0.64
CA GLU A 8 -0.62 23.43 -1.01
C GLU A 8 -1.02 23.29 -2.50
N ASN A 9 -0.14 22.82 -3.39
CA ASN A 9 -0.63 21.93 -4.48
C ASN A 9 0.44 21.10 -5.21
N ARG A 10 1.39 20.47 -4.50
CA ARG A 10 2.18 19.37 -5.09
C ARG A 10 1.49 18.02 -4.83
N HIS A 11 0.18 17.95 -5.03
CA HIS A 11 -0.48 16.66 -5.21
C HIS A 11 -0.25 16.27 -6.67
N ALA A 12 0.85 15.56 -6.91
CA ALA A 12 0.94 14.75 -8.12
C ALA A 12 -0.35 13.89 -8.17
N PRO A 13 -0.96 13.69 -9.35
CA PRO A 13 -2.15 12.85 -9.43
C PRO A 13 -1.79 11.49 -8.83
N THR A 14 -2.36 11.19 -7.65
CA THR A 14 -2.35 9.83 -7.15
C THR A 14 -3.19 9.02 -8.14
N PRO A 15 -2.73 7.84 -8.58
CA PRO A 15 -3.55 6.97 -9.40
C PRO A 15 -4.92 6.83 -8.71
N ASP A 16 -5.98 7.06 -9.47
CA ASP A 16 -7.34 6.97 -8.95
C ASP A 16 -7.55 5.53 -8.48
N ALA A 17 -7.62 5.32 -7.17
CA ALA A 17 -7.87 3.99 -6.59
C ALA A 17 -9.26 3.43 -6.98
N SER A 18 -10.07 4.23 -7.68
CA SER A 18 -11.35 3.86 -8.27
C SER A 18 -11.22 3.31 -9.70
N ASP A 19 -10.03 3.42 -10.33
CA ASP A 19 -9.73 2.78 -11.60
C ASP A 19 -9.59 1.26 -11.37
N PRO A 20 -10.49 0.42 -11.92
CA PRO A 20 -10.41 -1.02 -11.75
C PRO A 20 -9.14 -1.64 -12.34
N ASP A 21 -8.43 -0.91 -13.21
CA ASP A 21 -7.15 -1.31 -13.77
C ASP A 21 -5.95 -0.86 -12.89
N SER A 22 -6.18 -0.14 -11.79
CA SER A 22 -5.15 0.12 -10.79
C SER A 22 -4.79 -1.18 -10.05
N PRO A 23 -3.49 -1.51 -9.91
CA PRO A 23 -3.09 -2.69 -9.17
C PRO A 23 -3.55 -2.55 -7.71
N THR A 24 -4.46 -3.44 -7.29
CA THR A 24 -5.02 -3.49 -5.92
C THR A 24 -4.09 -4.19 -4.93
N GLY A 25 -2.78 -4.21 -5.21
CA GLY A 25 -1.74 -4.89 -4.42
C GLY A 25 -0.34 -4.49 -4.85
N GLY A 26 0.64 -5.27 -4.42
CA GLY A 26 2.03 -5.19 -4.91
C GLY A 26 2.21 -5.85 -6.29
N ASP A 27 3.42 -5.80 -6.81
CA ASP A 27 3.82 -6.62 -7.95
C ASP A 27 4.22 -8.05 -7.52
N GLU A 28 4.49 -8.94 -8.48
CA GLU A 28 4.92 -10.32 -8.21
C GLU A 28 6.15 -10.40 -7.27
N SER A 29 7.07 -9.43 -7.37
CA SER A 29 8.26 -9.38 -6.51
C SER A 29 7.97 -8.90 -5.10
N THR A 30 6.82 -8.25 -4.89
CA THR A 30 6.43 -7.70 -3.59
C THR A 30 6.04 -8.83 -2.64
N GLU A 31 5.36 -9.86 -3.13
CA GLU A 31 5.00 -11.04 -2.35
C GLU A 31 6.23 -11.82 -1.88
N GLU A 32 7.21 -12.04 -2.77
CA GLU A 32 8.47 -12.73 -2.45
C GLU A 32 9.33 -11.99 -1.41
N ARG A 33 9.09 -10.69 -1.24
CA ARG A 33 9.83 -9.82 -0.32
C ARG A 33 9.07 -9.54 0.97
N LEU A 34 7.88 -10.11 1.13
CA LEU A 34 7.01 -9.89 2.27
C LEU A 34 7.34 -10.89 3.38
N ASP A 35 8.41 -10.63 4.12
CA ASP A 35 8.82 -11.44 5.28
C ASP A 35 8.46 -10.73 6.60
N ALA A 36 8.15 -11.51 7.65
CA ALA A 36 7.90 -10.97 8.98
C ALA A 36 9.20 -10.85 9.80
N ASP A 37 9.45 -9.68 10.39
CA ASP A 37 10.62 -9.48 11.25
C ASP A 37 10.34 -9.88 12.71
N ASN A 38 9.08 -10.03 13.09
CA ASN A 38 8.66 -10.45 14.43
C ASN A 38 7.35 -11.26 14.42
N PRO A 39 7.00 -11.92 15.53
CA PRO A 39 5.82 -12.78 15.58
C PRO A 39 4.48 -12.05 15.38
N VAL A 40 4.40 -10.76 15.75
CA VAL A 40 3.16 -9.97 15.59
C VAL A 40 2.93 -9.65 14.11
N GLU A 41 4.01 -9.39 13.38
CA GLU A 41 3.96 -9.20 11.92
C GLU A 41 3.59 -10.49 11.20
N GLU A 42 4.08 -11.66 11.63
CA GLU A 42 3.70 -12.96 11.06
C GLU A 42 2.20 -13.21 11.15
N ASP A 43 1.60 -12.95 12.31
CA ASP A 43 0.15 -13.08 12.50
C ASP A 43 -0.62 -12.10 11.60
N THR A 44 -0.08 -10.91 11.38
CA THR A 44 -0.67 -9.91 10.48
C THR A 44 -0.57 -10.35 9.01
N LEU A 45 0.56 -10.93 8.59
CA LEU A 45 0.75 -11.44 7.23
C LEU A 45 -0.20 -12.61 6.94
N LYS A 46 -0.33 -13.56 7.86
CA LYS A 46 -1.31 -14.68 7.74
C LYS A 46 -2.74 -14.19 7.60
N ALA A 47 -3.11 -13.17 8.37
CA ALA A 47 -4.46 -12.59 8.30
C ALA A 47 -4.77 -11.90 6.95
N LEU A 48 -3.74 -11.52 6.19
CA LEU A 48 -3.86 -10.92 4.87
C LEU A 48 -3.74 -11.94 3.73
N ASP A 49 -3.27 -13.15 4.01
CA ASP A 49 -3.14 -14.23 3.03
C ASP A 49 -4.52 -14.79 2.66
N PRO A 50 -4.99 -14.62 1.40
CA PRO A 50 -6.29 -15.15 0.98
C PRO A 50 -6.34 -16.67 1.02
N ASP A 51 -5.21 -17.37 0.86
CA ASP A 51 -5.13 -18.83 0.91
C ASP A 51 -5.14 -19.38 2.36
N ASP A 52 -4.84 -18.53 3.35
CA ASP A 52 -4.94 -18.84 4.80
C ASP A 52 -6.31 -18.43 5.39
N SER A 53 -7.29 -18.14 4.53
CA SER A 53 -8.67 -17.89 4.95
C SER A 53 -9.27 -19.14 5.62
N PRO A 54 -10.00 -19.00 6.74
CA PRO A 54 -10.67 -20.16 7.37
C PRO A 54 -11.69 -20.78 6.41
N ALA A 55 -11.61 -22.10 6.24
CA ALA A 55 -12.49 -22.90 5.37
C ALA A 55 -13.95 -22.97 5.84
#